data_AF-A0A067D8C2-F1
#
_entry.id   AF-A0A067D8C2-F1
#
_cell.length_a   1.000
_cell.length_b   1.000
_cell.length_c   1.000
_cell.angle_alpha   90.00
_cell.angle_beta   90.00
_cell.angle_gamma   90.00
#
_symmetry.space_group_name_H-M   'P 1'
#
loop_
_entity.id
_entity.type
_entity.pdbx_description
1 polymer ?
#
loop_
_entity_poly.entity_id
_entity_poly.type
_entity_poly.pdbx_seq_one_letter_code
_entity_poly.pdbx_strand_id
1 'polypeptide(L)'
;MAPYIEAIDSQQSSCFILKFFCDLLRIRWESTRSRTKGRALEMMDKLVEGISNSSPGVTQRIPFCYVICIPTIPALRKEYAKLLVSCGLIGEAIKNFEDLVLWDSLILQLPIGEESSSC
;
A
#
# COMPACT_ATOMS: atom_id res chain seq x y z
N MET A 1 -6.44 15.20 7.31
CA MET A 1 -6.16 13.77 7.55
C MET A 1 -5.17 13.57 8.69
N ALA A 2 -4.03 14.29 8.72
CA ALA A 2 -3.02 14.17 9.78
C ALA A 2 -3.53 14.17 11.24
N PRO A 3 -4.42 15.08 11.69
CA PRO A 3 -4.80 15.13 13.11
C PRO A 3 -5.60 13.91 13.60
N TYR A 4 -6.33 13.23 12.70
CA TYR A 4 -7.08 12.01 13.05
C TYR A 4 -6.15 10.79 13.19
N ILE A 5 -5.12 10.71 12.35
CA ILE A 5 -4.11 9.64 12.40
C ILE A 5 -3.30 9.78 13.68
N GLU A 6 -2.86 11.00 14.02
CA GLU A 6 -2.09 11.27 15.25
C GLU A 6 -2.91 11.01 16.52
N ALA A 7 -4.21 11.31 16.52
CA ALA A 7 -5.09 10.98 17.64
C ALA A 7 -5.21 9.47 17.87
N ILE A 8 -5.33 8.66 16.80
CA ILE A 8 -5.41 7.20 16.92
C ILE A 8 -4.06 6.59 17.31
N ASP A 9 -2.95 7.16 16.81
CA ASP A 9 -1.60 6.74 17.21
C ASP A 9 -1.31 7.02 18.69
N SER A 10 -1.84 8.14 19.23
CA SER A 10 -1.69 8.48 20.65
C SER A 10 -2.48 7.55 21.59
N GLN A 11 -3.37 6.73 21.06
CA GLN A 11 -4.18 5.81 21.87
C GLN A 11 -3.39 4.55 22.24
N GLN A 12 -3.29 4.28 23.54
CA GLN A 12 -2.45 3.22 24.11
C GLN A 12 -2.86 1.79 23.69
N SER A 13 -4.15 1.60 23.38
CA SER A 13 -4.71 0.33 22.89
C SER A 13 -5.82 0.57 21.87
N SER A 14 -5.47 0.59 20.59
CA SER A 14 -6.43 0.52 19.48
C SER A 14 -6.52 -0.91 18.92
N CYS A 15 -7.71 -1.29 18.46
CA CYS A 15 -7.93 -2.57 17.79
C CYS A 15 -6.98 -2.70 16.59
N PHE A 16 -6.44 -3.90 16.35
CA PHE A 16 -5.44 -4.11 15.30
C PHE A 16 -5.92 -3.60 13.93
N ILE A 17 -7.22 -3.72 13.65
CA ILE A 17 -7.78 -3.32 12.37
C ILE A 17 -7.86 -1.80 12.20
N LEU A 18 -8.05 -1.07 13.30
CA LEU A 18 -8.03 0.39 13.29
C LEU A 18 -6.60 0.88 13.04
N LYS A 19 -5.61 0.25 13.69
CA LYS A 19 -4.19 0.53 13.42
C LYS A 19 -3.84 0.29 11.97
N PHE A 20 -4.20 -0.89 11.44
CA PHE A 20 -4.01 -1.25 10.04
C PHE A 20 -4.60 -0.21 9.08
N PHE A 21 -5.84 0.21 9.33
CA PHE A 21 -6.50 1.20 8.49
C PHE A 21 -5.84 2.59 8.60
N CYS A 22 -5.42 3.00 9.80
CA CYS A 22 -4.67 4.24 9.99
C CYS A 22 -3.33 4.23 9.25
N ASP A 23 -2.59 3.12 9.33
CA ASP A 23 -1.33 2.95 8.62
C ASP A 23 -1.55 3.03 7.10
N LEU A 24 -2.59 2.36 6.57
CA LEU A 24 -2.94 2.45 5.15
C LEU A 24 -3.27 3.88 4.71
N LEU A 25 -4.06 4.61 5.51
CA LEU A 25 -4.37 6.01 5.23
C LEU A 25 -3.12 6.89 5.29
N ARG A 26 -2.21 6.64 6.24
CA ARG A 26 -0.94 7.35 6.35
C ARG A 26 -0.06 7.09 5.12
N ILE A 27 0.07 5.84 4.69
CA ILE A 27 0.86 5.46 3.50
C ILE A 27 0.35 6.20 2.26
N ARG A 28 -0.96 6.16 2.00
CA ARG A 28 -1.57 6.86 0.84
C ARG A 28 -1.37 8.38 0.91
N TRP A 29 -1.40 8.95 2.11
CA TRP A 29 -1.17 10.37 2.31
C TRP A 29 0.30 10.74 2.10
N GLU A 30 1.24 9.96 2.63
CA GLU A 30 2.68 10.18 2.48
C GLU A 30 3.18 9.88 1.05
N SER A 31 2.56 8.92 0.33
CA SER A 31 2.91 8.58 -1.05
C SER A 31 2.58 9.69 -2.04
N THR A 32 1.64 10.57 -1.71
CA THR A 32 1.27 11.74 -2.52
C THR A 32 2.36 12.81 -2.50
N ARG A 33 3.20 12.86 -1.46
CA ARG A 33 4.26 13.87 -1.31
C ARG A 33 5.64 13.27 -1.63
N SER A 34 6.31 13.83 -2.64
CA SER A 34 7.61 13.35 -3.12
C SER A 34 8.68 13.19 -2.02
N ARG A 35 8.72 14.10 -1.05
CA ARG A 35 9.69 14.06 0.08
C ARG A 35 9.45 12.94 1.09
N THR A 36 8.25 12.37 1.19
CA THR A 36 7.90 11.34 2.18
C THR A 36 7.64 9.97 1.57
N LYS A 37 7.86 9.81 0.26
CA LYS A 37 7.65 8.53 -0.45
C LYS A 37 8.49 7.38 0.12
N GLY A 38 9.72 7.64 0.54
CA GLY A 38 10.58 6.62 1.16
C GLY A 38 9.99 6.06 2.47
N ARG A 39 9.44 6.94 3.32
CA ARG A 39 8.76 6.53 4.56
C ARG A 39 7.49 5.73 4.26
N ALA A 40 6.72 6.16 3.26
CA ALA A 40 5.55 5.43 2.80
C ALA A 40 5.90 4.02 2.32
N LEU A 41 7.06 3.85 1.67
CA LEU A 41 7.57 2.55 1.22
C LEU A 41 7.87 1.63 2.40
N GLU A 42 8.66 2.08 3.37
CA GLU A 42 8.99 1.28 4.56
C GLU A 42 7.76 0.87 5.37
N MET A 43 6.76 1.76 5.50
CA MET A 43 5.52 1.43 6.20
C MET A 43 4.67 0.42 5.43
N MET A 44 4.59 0.54 4.10
CA MET A 44 3.84 -0.38 3.26
C MET A 44 4.46 -1.79 3.26
N ASP A 45 5.79 -1.87 3.27
CA ASP A 45 6.53 -3.12 3.32
C ASP A 45 6.20 -3.91 4.61
N LYS A 46 6.31 -3.24 5.77
CA LYS A 46 5.93 -3.80 7.08
C LYS A 46 4.46 -4.25 7.11
N LEU A 47 3.58 -3.51 6.45
CA LEU A 47 2.15 -3.81 6.42
C LEU A 47 1.85 -5.04 5.55
N VAL A 48 2.51 -5.19 4.40
CA VAL A 48 2.41 -6.39 3.53
C VAL A 48 3.00 -7.62 4.21
N GLU A 49 4.14 -7.47 4.90
CA GLU A 49 4.75 -8.53 5.70
C GLU A 49 3.83 -8.97 6.86
N GLY A 50 3.25 -8.01 7.58
CA GLY A 50 2.32 -8.27 8.69
C GLY A 50 1.05 -9.03 8.28
N ILE A 51 0.51 -8.77 7.08
CA ILE A 51 -0.62 -9.54 6.55
C ILE A 51 -0.22 -10.99 6.30
N SER A 52 0.97 -11.18 5.72
CA SER A 52 1.52 -12.50 5.35
C SER A 52 1.83 -13.35 6.59
N ASN A 53 2.25 -12.71 7.69
CA ASN A 53 2.61 -13.38 8.94
C ASN A 53 1.43 -13.93 9.77
N SER A 54 0.20 -13.97 9.23
CA SER A 54 -1.00 -14.61 9.82
C SER A 54 -1.43 -14.15 11.22
N SER A 55 -0.75 -13.18 11.83
CA SER A 55 -1.04 -12.61 13.13
C SER A 55 -1.69 -11.23 12.96
N PRO A 56 -2.85 -10.94 13.56
CA PRO A 56 -3.67 -11.80 14.42
C PRO A 56 -4.40 -12.89 13.62
N GLY A 57 -4.71 -14.01 14.27
CA GLY A 57 -5.33 -15.17 13.64
C GLY A 57 -6.67 -14.87 12.95
N VAL A 58 -7.04 -15.70 11.99
CA VAL A 58 -8.22 -15.53 11.12
C VAL A 58 -9.51 -15.24 11.91
N THR A 59 -9.71 -15.89 13.05
CA THR A 59 -10.86 -15.68 13.95
C THR A 59 -11.01 -14.23 14.43
N GLN A 60 -9.91 -13.52 14.64
CA GLN A 60 -9.94 -12.11 15.02
C GLN A 60 -10.13 -11.20 13.81
N ARG A 61 -9.82 -11.66 12.59
CA ARG A 61 -9.96 -10.87 11.35
C ARG A 61 -11.39 -10.92 10.77
N ILE A 62 -12.04 -12.09 10.81
CA ILE A 62 -13.38 -12.32 10.23
C ILE A 62 -14.43 -11.27 10.65
N PRO A 63 -14.57 -10.90 11.94
CA PRO A 63 -15.60 -9.94 12.36
C PRO A 63 -15.47 -8.57 11.69
N PHE A 64 -14.26 -8.20 11.26
CA PHE A 64 -13.99 -6.88 10.70
C PHE A 64 -14.16 -6.81 9.18
N CYS A 65 -14.30 -7.95 8.49
CA CYS A 65 -14.48 -7.98 7.04
C CYS A 65 -15.72 -7.19 6.56
N TYR A 66 -16.71 -7.01 7.42
CA TYR A 66 -17.95 -6.26 7.11
C TYR A 66 -17.98 -4.84 7.67
N VAL A 67 -17.07 -4.51 8.60
CA VAL A 67 -17.09 -3.24 9.34
C VAL A 67 -16.17 -2.21 8.68
N ILE A 68 -15.06 -2.66 8.08
CA ILE A 68 -14.03 -1.79 7.54
C ILE A 68 -13.74 -2.19 6.10
N CYS A 69 -13.65 -1.19 5.21
CA CYS A 69 -13.30 -1.39 3.81
C CYS A 69 -11.80 -1.66 3.68
N ILE A 70 -11.40 -2.91 3.93
CA ILE A 70 -10.02 -3.38 3.85
C ILE A 70 -9.75 -3.79 2.39
N PRO A 71 -8.68 -3.27 1.75
CA PRO A 71 -8.31 -3.72 0.42
C PRO A 71 -7.96 -5.22 0.44
N THR A 72 -8.33 -5.93 -0.62
CA THR A 72 -7.91 -7.33 -0.79
C THR A 72 -6.38 -7.41 -0.88
N ILE A 73 -5.80 -8.53 -0.45
CA ILE A 73 -4.34 -8.78 -0.53
C ILE A 73 -3.76 -8.43 -1.92
N PRO A 74 -4.34 -8.86 -3.05
CA PRO A 74 -3.84 -8.46 -4.37
C PRO A 74 -3.98 -6.96 -4.66
N ALA A 75 -5.05 -6.30 -4.21
CA ALA A 75 -5.21 -4.86 -4.39
C ALA A 75 -4.16 -4.07 -3.60
N LEU A 76 -3.84 -4.52 -2.39
CA LEU A 76 -2.80 -3.93 -1.57
C LEU A 76 -1.40 -4.11 -2.18
N ARG A 77 -1.08 -5.32 -2.65
CA ARG A 77 0.20 -5.58 -3.35
C ARG A 77 0.32 -4.75 -4.63
N LYS A 78 -0.79 -4.51 -5.34
CA LYS A 78 -0.82 -3.59 -6.48
C LYS A 78 -0.47 -2.15 -6.07
N GLU A 79 -1.02 -1.65 -4.96
CA GLU A 79 -0.65 -0.33 -4.43
C GLU A 79 0.82 -0.24 -4.04
N TYR A 80 1.37 -1.31 -3.44
CA TYR A 80 2.80 -1.42 -3.12
C TYR A 80 3.68 -1.37 -4.38
N ALA A 81 3.35 -2.16 -5.40
CA ALA A 81 4.09 -2.18 -6.66
C ALA A 81 4.06 -0.80 -7.36
N LYS A 82 2.93 -0.09 -7.32
CA LYS A 82 2.82 1.30 -7.80
C LYS A 82 3.75 2.24 -7.03
N LEU A 83 3.82 2.08 -5.73
CA LEU A 83 4.66 2.89 -4.86
C LEU A 83 6.16 2.63 -5.17
N LEU A 84 6.56 1.37 -5.38
CA LEU A 84 7.90 0.98 -5.83
C LEU A 84 8.28 1.65 -7.15
N VAL A 85 7.41 1.61 -8.17
CA VAL A 85 7.63 2.31 -9.46
C VAL A 85 7.82 3.81 -9.22
N SER A 86 6.99 4.41 -8.37
CA SER A 86 7.07 5.84 -8.06
C SER A 86 8.35 6.27 -7.32
N CYS A 87 9.06 5.30 -6.71
CA CYS A 87 10.35 5.44 -6.05
C CYS A 87 11.53 5.05 -6.96
N GLY A 88 11.28 4.62 -8.20
CA GLY A 88 12.32 4.19 -9.15
C GLY A 88 12.78 2.74 -8.98
N LEU A 89 12.15 1.94 -8.09
CA LEU A 89 12.48 0.55 -7.84
C LEU A 89 11.73 -0.39 -8.80
N ILE A 90 12.02 -0.26 -10.09
CA ILE A 90 11.28 -0.94 -11.16
C ILE A 90 11.51 -2.46 -11.10
N GLY A 91 12.71 -2.93 -10.79
CA GLY A 91 13.03 -4.37 -10.76
C GLY A 91 12.25 -5.16 -9.70
N GLU A 92 12.01 -4.56 -8.54
CA GLU A 92 11.21 -5.18 -7.47
C GLU A 92 9.70 -5.07 -7.74
N ALA A 93 9.27 -3.98 -8.38
CA ALA A 93 7.89 -3.83 -8.82
C ALA A 93 7.52 -4.91 -9.85
N ILE A 94 8.39 -5.21 -10.81
CA ILE A 94 8.13 -6.22 -11.86
C ILE A 94 7.85 -7.59 -11.25
N LYS A 95 8.67 -8.04 -10.29
CA LYS A 95 8.45 -9.33 -9.60
C LYS A 95 7.08 -9.40 -8.93
N ASN A 96 6.66 -8.32 -8.27
CA ASN A 96 5.34 -8.25 -7.63
C ASN A 96 4.19 -8.30 -8.64
N PHE A 97 4.33 -7.69 -9.82
CA PHE A 97 3.31 -7.75 -10.87
C PHE A 97 3.25 -9.11 -11.56
N GLU A 98 4.39 -9.77 -11.74
CA GLU A 98 4.50 -11.13 -12.26
C GLU A 98 3.80 -12.13 -11.33
N ASP A 99 4.08 -12.06 -10.02
CA ASP A 99 3.45 -12.92 -9.01
C ASP A 99 1.92 -12.76 -8.95
N LEU A 100 1.41 -11.57 -9.26
CA LEU A 100 -0.02 -11.26 -9.30
C LEU A 100 -0.68 -11.58 -10.65
N VAL A 101 0.08 -12.03 -11.66
CA VAL A 101 -0.36 -12.19 -13.06
C VAL A 101 -1.04 -10.92 -13.58
N LEU A 102 -0.57 -9.75 -13.12
CA LEU A 102 -1.22 -8.45 -13.35
C LEU A 102 -0.46 -7.58 -14.36
N TRP A 103 0.06 -8.23 -15.42
CA TRP A 103 0.92 -7.64 -16.45
C TRP A 103 0.31 -6.40 -17.12
N ASP A 104 -1.01 -6.37 -17.33
CA ASP A 104 -1.71 -5.24 -17.96
C ASP A 104 -1.60 -3.94 -17.15
N SER A 105 -1.45 -4.04 -15.83
CA SER A 105 -1.31 -2.86 -14.97
C SER A 105 0.10 -2.25 -15.03
N LEU A 106 1.10 -3.03 -15.43
CA LEU A 106 2.48 -2.59 -15.63
C LEU A 106 2.61 -1.75 -16.90
N ILE A 107 1.99 -2.22 -17.99
CA ILE A 107 2.06 -1.62 -19.33
C ILE A 107 1.46 -0.21 -19.34
N LEU A 108 0.40 0.04 -18.57
CA LEU A 108 -0.24 1.36 -18.47
C LEU A 108 0.54 2.37 -17.60
N GLN A 109 1.52 1.92 -16.80
CA GLN A 109 2.27 2.80 -15.87
C GLN A 109 3.73 2.99 -16.26
N LEU A 110 4.27 2.15 -17.14
CA LEU A 110 5.54 2.39 -17.80
C LEU A 110 5.32 3.39 -18.95
N PRO A 111 6.07 4.49 -19.02
CA PRO A 111 6.07 5.35 -20.18
C PRO A 111 6.78 4.60 -21.32
N ILE A 112 6.05 3.76 -22.03
CA ILE A 112 6.52 3.22 -23.31
C ILE A 112 6.32 4.33 -24.34
N GLY A 113 7.36 5.16 -24.49
CA GLY A 113 7.64 5.99 -25.66
C GLY A 113 6.50 6.83 -26.22
N GLU A 114 6.23 7.98 -25.60
CA GLU A 114 5.82 9.17 -26.35
C GLU A 114 7.02 10.12 -26.44
N GLU A 115 7.98 9.78 -27.30
CA GLU A 115 8.74 10.80 -28.02
C GLU A 115 8.11 10.92 -29.43
N SER A 116 7.77 12.16 -29.78
CA SER A 116 7.31 12.70 -31.09
C SER A 116 5.81 12.79 -31.40
N SER A 117 5.19 13.93 -31.03
CA SER A 117 4.41 14.83 -31.90
C SER A 117 3.79 15.97 -31.06
N SER A 118 4.42 17.15 -31.05
CA SER A 118 3.98 18.35 -31.79
C SER A 118 2.70 19.03 -31.26
N CYS A 119 2.89 20.03 -30.38
CA CYS A 119 2.38 21.42 -30.40
C CYS A 119 2.20 21.98 -28.97
#